data_AF-A0A838JT16-F1
#
_entry.id   AF-A0A838JT16-F1
#
_cell.length_a   1.000
_cell.length_b   1.000
_cell.length_c   1.000
_cell.angle_alpha   90.00
_cell.angle_beta   90.00
_cell.angle_gamma   90.00
#
_symmetry.space_group_name_H-M   'P 1'
#
loop_
_entity.id
_entity.type
_entity.pdbx_description
1 polymer ?
#
loop_
_entity_poly.entity_id
_entity_poly.type
_entity_poly.pdbx_seq_one_letter_code
_entity_poly.pdbx_strand_id
1 'polypeptide(L)'
;IGRWGNYFNQELFGRPSDLPWAIRIAPENRPVGYTDATSFHPTFLYESIWDLIVCLILLWVARRFAERLKNGDILVLYVSLYSFGRFFVESLRIDPAFLIGGTIRGNLLVSSVLALGFAMILLLRHSGTRRKRPGAT
;
A
#
# COMPACT_ATOMS: atom_id res chain seq x y z
N ILE A 1 1.01 -10.79 9.87
CA ILE A 1 1.02 -12.23 10.24
C ILE A 1 0.49 -13.12 9.12
N GLY A 2 -0.74 -12.92 8.60
CA GLY A 2 -1.28 -13.75 7.52
C GLY A 2 -0.47 -13.78 6.20
N ARG A 3 0.33 -12.73 5.91
CA ARG A 3 1.18 -12.68 4.71
C ARG A 3 2.36 -13.65 4.74
N TRP A 4 2.87 -13.99 5.92
CA TRP A 4 3.93 -14.98 6.05
C TRP A 4 3.42 -16.40 5.76
N GLY A 5 2.12 -16.67 5.98
CA GLY A 5 1.49 -17.91 5.52
C GLY A 5 1.60 -18.09 4.01
N ASN A 6 1.43 -17.02 3.24
CA ASN A 6 1.62 -17.04 1.78
C ASN A 6 3.05 -17.42 1.38
N TYR A 7 4.06 -16.99 2.14
CA TYR A 7 5.45 -17.37 1.88
C TYR A 7 5.68 -18.87 2.10
N PHE A 8 5.20 -19.40 3.23
CA PHE A 8 5.34 -20.83 3.54
C PHE A 8 4.53 -21.72 2.59
N ASN A 9 3.33 -21.29 2.22
CA ASN A 9 2.48 -22.00 1.25
C ASN A 9 2.95 -21.80 -0.20
N GLN A 10 3.89 -20.88 -0.44
CA GLN A 10 4.31 -20.46 -1.78
C GLN A 10 3.13 -19.97 -2.65
N GLU A 11 2.31 -19.08 -2.10
CA GLU A 11 1.13 -18.51 -2.75
C GLU A 11 1.24 -16.97 -2.87
N LEU A 12 0.49 -16.37 -3.79
CA LEU A 12 0.31 -14.91 -3.91
C LEU A 12 1.61 -14.09 -4.04
N PHE A 13 2.62 -14.62 -4.73
CA PHE A 13 3.88 -13.94 -5.06
C PHE A 13 3.76 -13.03 -6.30
N GLY A 14 4.75 -12.16 -6.50
CA GLY A 14 4.75 -11.17 -7.59
C GLY A 14 5.33 -11.69 -8.90
N ARG A 15 5.65 -10.77 -9.83
CA ARG A 15 6.28 -11.08 -11.14
C ARG A 15 7.61 -11.84 -11.02
N PRO A 16 8.06 -12.56 -12.07
CA PRO A 16 9.43 -13.04 -12.13
C PRO A 16 10.43 -11.91 -11.90
N SER A 17 11.48 -12.20 -11.15
CA SER A 17 12.47 -11.20 -10.75
C SER A 17 13.82 -11.84 -10.51
N ASP A 18 14.88 -11.18 -10.99
CA ASP A 18 16.26 -11.57 -10.77
C ASP A 18 16.93 -10.76 -9.63
N LEU A 19 16.12 -10.06 -8.83
CA LEU A 19 16.61 -9.29 -7.69
C LEU A 19 17.25 -10.21 -6.64
N PRO A 20 18.25 -9.73 -5.89
CA PRO A 20 18.99 -10.58 -4.94
C PRO A 20 18.14 -11.04 -3.74
N TRP A 21 16.99 -10.41 -3.49
CA TRP A 21 16.01 -10.82 -2.48
C TRP A 21 14.77 -11.51 -3.10
N ALA A 22 14.81 -11.89 -4.38
CA ALA A 22 13.75 -12.68 -4.99
C ALA A 22 13.66 -14.06 -4.32
N ILE A 23 12.44 -14.60 -4.23
CA ILE A 23 12.19 -15.90 -3.61
C ILE A 23 12.02 -16.97 -4.69
N ARG A 24 12.54 -18.16 -4.40
CA ARG A 24 12.37 -19.32 -5.29
C ARG A 24 11.06 -20.02 -4.99
N ILE A 25 10.33 -20.35 -6.06
CA ILE A 25 9.06 -21.07 -5.97
C ILE A 25 9.24 -22.48 -6.54
N ALA A 26 8.71 -23.48 -5.84
CA ALA A 26 8.76 -24.87 -6.28
C ALA A 26 8.03 -25.01 -7.62
N PRO A 27 8.52 -25.85 -8.56
CA PRO A 27 7.92 -26.01 -9.88
C PRO A 27 6.40 -26.25 -9.86
N GLU A 28 5.94 -26.99 -8.85
CA GLU A 28 4.54 -27.36 -8.60
C GLU A 28 3.62 -26.16 -8.35
N ASN A 29 4.17 -25.09 -7.77
CA ASN A 29 3.44 -23.90 -7.34
C ASN A 29 3.60 -22.72 -8.31
N ARG A 30 4.26 -22.92 -9.46
CA ARG A 30 4.49 -21.84 -10.44
C ARG A 30 3.23 -21.59 -11.28
N PRO A 31 2.88 -20.32 -11.56
CA PRO A 31 1.72 -20.01 -12.38
C PRO A 31 1.94 -20.45 -13.83
N VAL A 32 0.84 -20.86 -14.46
CA VAL A 32 0.81 -21.25 -15.88
C VAL A 32 1.31 -20.08 -16.73
N GLY A 33 2.34 -20.33 -17.56
CA GLY A 33 3.01 -19.31 -18.36
C GLY A 33 4.32 -18.77 -17.79
N TYR A 34 4.69 -19.15 -16.55
CA TYR A 34 5.98 -18.78 -15.92
C TYR A 34 6.70 -19.99 -15.32
N THR A 35 6.51 -21.18 -15.90
CA THR A 35 7.13 -22.43 -15.44
C THR A 35 8.66 -22.39 -15.47
N ASP A 36 9.23 -21.63 -16.42
CA ASP A 36 10.67 -21.48 -16.61
C ASP A 36 11.30 -20.47 -15.64
N ALA A 37 10.48 -19.56 -15.07
CA ALA A 37 10.92 -18.62 -14.06
C ALA A 37 11.08 -19.33 -12.71
N THR A 38 12.26 -19.25 -12.12
CA THR A 38 12.55 -19.88 -10.83
C THR A 38 12.44 -18.91 -9.66
N SER A 39 12.51 -17.60 -9.92
CA SER A 39 12.64 -16.54 -8.91
C SER A 39 11.58 -15.45 -9.12
N PHE A 40 10.92 -15.05 -8.05
CA PHE A 40 9.77 -14.15 -8.08
C PHE A 40 9.87 -13.05 -7.00
N HIS A 41 9.19 -11.93 -7.23
CA HIS A 41 9.10 -10.84 -6.25
C HIS A 41 8.41 -11.32 -4.95
N PRO A 42 9.03 -11.15 -3.76
CA PRO A 42 8.41 -11.48 -2.49
C PRO A 42 7.40 -10.40 -2.06
N THR A 43 6.21 -10.43 -2.66
CA THR A 43 5.08 -9.53 -2.31
C THR A 43 4.77 -9.54 -0.82
N PHE A 44 4.83 -10.72 -0.17
CA PHE A 44 4.62 -10.83 1.27
C PHE A 44 5.58 -9.96 2.09
N LEU A 45 6.84 -9.87 1.65
CA LEU A 45 7.88 -9.10 2.33
C LEU A 45 7.62 -7.61 2.13
N TYR A 46 7.30 -7.20 0.91
CA TYR A 46 6.93 -5.82 0.61
C TYR A 46 5.69 -5.38 1.40
N GLU A 47 4.66 -6.22 1.46
CA GLU A 47 3.47 -5.98 2.29
C GLU A 47 3.82 -5.87 3.77
N SER A 48 4.63 -6.78 4.29
CA SER A 48 5.03 -6.77 5.71
C SER A 48 5.86 -5.55 6.09
N ILE A 49 6.80 -5.15 5.23
CA ILE A 49 7.61 -3.94 5.43
C ILE A 49 6.70 -2.70 5.37
N TRP A 50 5.78 -2.65 4.41
CA TRP A 50 4.85 -1.54 4.29
C TRP A 50 3.94 -1.42 5.52
N ASP A 51 3.35 -2.52 5.97
CA ASP A 51 2.51 -2.53 7.19
C ASP A 51 3.28 -2.03 8.41
N LEU A 52 4.56 -2.40 8.54
CA LEU A 52 5.44 -1.92 9.61
C LEU A 52 5.70 -0.41 9.47
N ILE A 53 6.02 0.08 8.27
CA ILE A 53 6.22 1.51 7.99
C ILE A 53 4.94 2.29 8.32
N VAL A 54 3.77 1.82 7.91
CA VAL A 54 2.49 2.45 8.21
C VAL A 54 2.25 2.51 9.71
N CYS A 55 2.50 1.41 10.44
CA CYS A 55 2.39 1.38 11.89
C CYS A 55 3.30 2.43 12.55
N LEU A 56 4.57 2.50 12.13
CA LEU A 56 5.53 3.48 12.65
C LEU A 56 5.12 4.93 12.34
N ILE A 57 4.65 5.19 11.11
CA ILE A 57 4.14 6.52 10.72
C ILE A 57 2.94 6.91 11.58
N LEU A 58 1.97 6.01 11.77
CA LEU A 58 0.79 6.28 12.59
C LEU A 58 1.16 6.55 14.05
N LEU A 59 2.03 5.73 14.64
CA LEU A 59 2.51 5.93 16.01
C LEU A 59 3.28 7.24 16.16
N TRP A 60 4.13 7.56 15.20
CA TRP A 60 4.90 8.79 15.19
C TRP A 60 3.98 10.01 15.05
N VAL A 61 3.02 9.99 14.12
CA VAL A 61 2.05 11.08 13.94
C VAL A 61 1.18 11.24 15.18
N ALA A 62 0.66 10.15 15.73
CA ALA A 62 -0.17 10.17 16.93
C ALA A 62 0.57 10.77 18.13
N ARG A 63 1.86 10.46 18.29
CA ARG A 63 2.69 11.02 19.38
C ARG A 63 3.13 12.46 19.12
N ARG A 64 3.57 12.77 17.90
CA ARG A 64 4.18 14.07 17.58
C ARG A 64 3.14 15.18 17.41
N PHE A 65 1.95 14.84 16.91
CA PHE A 65 0.90 15.79 16.57
C PHE A 65 -0.38 15.59 17.39
N ALA A 66 -0.29 14.93 18.56
CA ALA A 66 -1.42 14.68 19.47
C ALA A 66 -2.33 15.93 19.65
N GLU A 67 -1.70 17.09 19.91
CA GLU A 67 -2.40 18.37 20.14
C GLU A 67 -3.05 18.99 18.89
N ARG A 68 -2.66 18.54 17.68
CA ARG A 68 -3.16 19.08 16.41
C ARG A 68 -4.11 18.14 15.69
N LEU A 69 -4.10 16.85 16.04
CA LEU A 69 -4.92 15.84 15.40
C LEU A 69 -6.39 16.04 15.77
N LYS A 70 -7.24 16.08 14.74
CA LYS A 70 -8.69 16.07 14.90
C LYS A 70 -9.18 14.63 14.98
N ASN A 71 -10.34 14.43 15.61
CA ASN A 71 -11.01 13.13 15.62
C ASN A 71 -11.14 12.58 14.19
N GLY A 72 -10.69 11.33 13.99
CA GLY A 72 -10.70 10.65 12.70
C GLY A 72 -9.49 10.91 11.80
N ASP A 73 -8.56 11.82 12.11
CA ASP A 73 -7.37 12.04 11.26
C ASP A 73 -6.48 10.81 11.16
N ILE A 74 -6.33 10.05 12.25
CA ILE A 74 -5.57 8.78 12.25
C ILE A 74 -6.22 7.76 11.33
N LEU A 75 -7.56 7.69 11.30
CA LEU A 75 -8.28 6.78 10.39
C LEU A 75 -8.10 7.20 8.93
N VAL A 76 -8.23 8.50 8.64
CA VAL A 76 -8.01 9.06 7.29
C VAL A 76 -6.58 8.79 6.82
N LEU A 77 -5.59 8.99 7.70
CA LEU A 77 -4.20 8.72 7.40
C LEU A 77 -3.95 7.22 7.17
N TYR A 78 -4.52 6.35 8.00
CA TYR A 78 -4.43 4.91 7.84
C TYR A 78 -5.00 4.45 6.50
N VAL A 79 -6.21 4.89 6.14
CA VAL A 79 -6.85 4.53 4.87
C VAL A 79 -6.01 5.03 3.68
N SER A 80 -5.46 6.24 3.76
CA SER A 80 -4.59 6.79 2.71
C SER A 80 -3.34 5.94 2.51
N LEU A 81 -2.63 5.62 3.60
CA LEU A 81 -1.38 4.86 3.57
C LEU A 81 -1.61 3.40 3.18
N TYR A 82 -2.68 2.78 3.65
CA TYR A 82 -3.05 1.41 3.28
C TYR A 82 -3.40 1.32 1.79
N SER A 83 -4.16 2.30 1.28
CA SER A 83 -4.52 2.35 -0.14
C SER A 83 -3.28 2.56 -1.02
N PHE A 84 -2.31 3.35 -0.58
CA PHE A 84 -1.02 3.49 -1.27
C PHE A 84 -0.22 2.18 -1.29
N GLY A 85 -0.13 1.47 -0.16
CA GLY A 85 0.50 0.15 -0.11
C GLY A 85 -0.16 -0.85 -1.05
N ARG A 86 -1.49 -0.86 -1.08
CA ARG A 86 -2.27 -1.70 -2.01
C ARG A 86 -1.98 -1.38 -3.46
N PHE A 87 -1.87 -0.10 -3.83
CA PHE A 87 -1.45 0.31 -5.17
C PHE A 87 -0.08 -0.27 -5.54
N PHE A 88 0.91 -0.13 -4.64
CA PHE A 88 2.27 -0.62 -4.87
C PHE A 88 2.30 -2.15 -5.07
N VAL A 89 1.66 -2.90 -4.19
CA VAL A 89 1.66 -4.37 -4.24
C VAL A 89 0.86 -4.89 -5.44
N GLU A 90 -0.29 -4.28 -5.76
CA GLU A 90 -1.10 -4.65 -6.91
C GLU A 90 -0.35 -4.45 -8.23
N SER A 91 0.55 -3.47 -8.32
CA SER A 91 1.40 -3.27 -9.50
C SER A 91 2.36 -4.44 -9.75
N LEU A 92 2.75 -5.15 -8.68
CA LEU A 92 3.71 -6.26 -8.70
C LEU A 92 3.05 -7.63 -8.90
N ARG A 93 1.72 -7.75 -8.77
CA ARG A 93 1.02 -9.04 -8.91
C ARG A 93 0.86 -9.47 -10.37
N ILE A 94 0.95 -10.77 -10.60
CA ILE A 94 0.72 -11.40 -11.93
C ILE A 94 -0.76 -11.77 -12.11
N ASP A 95 -1.52 -11.95 -11.03
CA ASP A 95 -2.87 -12.53 -11.06
C ASP A 95 -3.81 -11.83 -12.06
N PRO A 96 -4.76 -12.57 -12.66
CA PRO A 96 -5.81 -12.01 -13.51
C PRO A 96 -6.66 -11.05 -12.67
N ALA A 97 -6.35 -9.76 -12.76
CA ALA A 97 -7.10 -8.73 -12.08
C ALA A 97 -8.41 -8.46 -12.82
N PHE A 98 -9.45 -8.08 -12.08
CA PHE A 98 -10.68 -7.55 -12.67
C PHE A 98 -10.33 -6.29 -13.48
N LEU A 99 -10.42 -6.39 -14.81
CA LEU A 99 -10.09 -5.30 -15.72
C LEU A 99 -11.33 -4.44 -15.96
N ILE A 100 -11.28 -3.18 -15.51
CA ILE A 100 -12.28 -2.17 -15.87
C ILE A 100 -11.88 -1.63 -17.26
N GLY A 101 -12.75 -1.83 -18.25
CA GLY A 101 -12.51 -1.40 -19.63
C GLY A 101 -11.35 -2.13 -20.32
N GLY A 102 -11.03 -3.37 -19.92
CA GLY A 102 -10.00 -4.21 -20.55
C GLY A 102 -8.55 -3.77 -20.32
N THR A 103 -8.31 -2.63 -19.67
CA THR A 103 -6.97 -2.01 -19.61
C THR A 103 -6.53 -1.69 -18.18
N ILE A 104 -7.46 -1.34 -17.28
CA ILE A 104 -7.10 -0.88 -15.94
C ILE A 104 -7.53 -1.91 -14.89
N ARG A 105 -6.58 -2.35 -14.06
CA ARG A 105 -6.88 -3.20 -12.91
C ARG A 105 -7.80 -2.44 -11.94
N GLY A 106 -9.01 -2.94 -11.70
CA GLY A 106 -10.00 -2.25 -10.85
C GLY A 106 -9.51 -1.97 -9.43
N ASN A 107 -8.73 -2.91 -8.87
CA ASN A 107 -8.06 -2.74 -7.58
C ASN A 107 -7.10 -1.54 -7.57
N LEU A 108 -6.43 -1.26 -8.70
CA LEU A 108 -5.51 -0.13 -8.84
C LEU A 108 -6.27 1.20 -8.83
N LEU A 109 -7.41 1.28 -9.52
CA LEU A 109 -8.27 2.46 -9.54
C LEU A 109 -8.84 2.75 -8.16
N VAL A 110 -9.44 1.75 -7.51
CA VAL A 110 -10.03 1.91 -6.18
C VAL A 110 -8.97 2.34 -5.17
N SER A 111 -7.80 1.69 -5.19
CA SER A 111 -6.69 2.06 -4.30
C SER A 111 -6.17 3.48 -4.57
N SER A 112 -6.09 3.90 -5.84
CA SER A 112 -5.65 5.26 -6.20
C SER A 112 -6.65 6.33 -5.76
N VAL A 113 -7.94 6.09 -5.98
CA VAL A 113 -9.02 7.02 -5.60
C VAL A 113 -9.08 7.17 -4.08
N LEU A 114 -9.00 6.06 -3.34
CA LEU A 114 -8.98 6.10 -1.88
C LEU A 114 -7.71 6.79 -1.35
N ALA A 115 -6.53 6.48 -1.91
CA ALA A 115 -5.29 7.11 -1.49
C ALA A 115 -5.33 8.64 -1.67
N LEU A 116 -5.72 9.11 -2.86
CA LEU A 116 -5.76 10.53 -3.19
C LEU A 116 -6.90 11.25 -2.47
N GLY A 117 -8.08 10.63 -2.36
CA GLY A 117 -9.25 11.22 -1.73
C GLY A 117 -9.04 11.46 -0.23
N PHE A 118 -8.55 10.44 0.49
CA PHE A 118 -8.31 10.58 1.93
C PHE A 118 -7.09 11.48 2.23
N ALA A 119 -6.05 11.46 1.39
CA ALA A 119 -4.93 12.40 1.52
C ALA A 119 -5.39 13.85 1.31
N MET A 120 -6.23 14.11 0.31
CA MET A 120 -6.80 15.44 0.05
C MET A 120 -7.67 15.90 1.23
N ILE A 121 -8.51 15.03 1.80
CA ILE A 121 -9.31 15.35 2.98
C ILE A 121 -8.40 15.74 4.15
N LEU A 122 -7.32 15.00 4.40
CA LEU A 122 -6.37 15.31 5.47
C LEU A 122 -5.71 16.68 5.25
N LEU A 123 -5.25 16.95 4.03
CA LEU A 123 -4.66 18.24 3.68
C LEU A 123 -5.66 19.39 3.85
N LEU A 124 -6.89 19.26 3.34
CA LEU A 124 -7.92 20.30 3.47
C LEU A 124 -8.31 20.56 4.93
N ARG A 125 -8.40 19.51 5.77
CA ARG A 125 -8.70 19.65 7.20
C ARG A 125 -7.63 20.44 7.98
N HIS A 126 -6.38 20.44 7.50
CA HIS A 126 -5.24 21.12 8.14
C HIS A 126 -4.74 22.37 7.40
N SER A 127 -5.24 22.66 6.20
CA SER A 127 -4.91 23.85 5.42
C SER A 127 -5.59 25.13 5.93
N GLY A 128 -6.62 25.00 6.78
CA GLY A 128 -7.42 26.12 7.30
C GLY A 128 -6.77 26.96 8.41
N THR A 129 -5.60 26.60 8.94
CA THR A 129 -5.02 27.24 10.14
C THR A 129 -4.06 28.40 9.83
N ARG A 130 -4.04 28.94 8.59
CA ARG A 130 -3.11 30.01 8.21
C ARG A 130 -3.75 31.31 7.69
N ARG A 131 -4.89 31.74 8.22
CA ARG A 131 -5.39 33.11 7.96
C ARG A 131 -6.20 33.73 9.10
N LYS A 132 -5.51 34.19 10.14
CA LYS A 132 -5.83 35.47 10.79
C LYS A 132 -4.52 36.15 11.18
N ARG A 133 -4.06 37.11 10.36
CA ARG A 133 -3.29 38.24 10.88
C ARG A 133 -4.36 39.27 11.29
N PRO A 134 -4.58 39.54 12.59
CA PRO A 134 -5.35 40.70 13.03
C PRO A 134 -4.64 41.96 12.52
N GLY A 135 -5.42 42.97 12.15
CA GLY A 135 -4.92 44.21 11.58
C GLY A 135 -3.81 44.83 12.42
N ALA A 136 -2.76 45.30 11.75
CA ALA A 136 -1.93 46.35 12.28
C ALA A 136 -2.68 47.66 12.03
N THR A 137 -3.17 48.25 13.11
CA THR A 137 -3.61 49.64 13.23
C THR A 137 -2.46 50.60 12.95
#